data_AF-A0A486SZJ3-F1
#
_entry.id   AF-A0A486SZJ3-F1
#
_cell.length_a   1.000
_cell.length_b   1.000
_cell.length_c   1.000
_cell.angle_alpha   90.00
_cell.angle_beta   90.00
_cell.angle_gamma   90.00
#
_symmetry.space_group_name_H-M   'P 1'
#
loop_
_entity.id
_entity.type
_entity.pdbx_description
1 polymer ?
#
loop_
_entity_poly.entity_id
_entity_poly.type
_entity_poly.pdbx_seq_one_letter_code
_entity_poly.pdbx_strand_id
1 'polypeptide(L)'
;MAENNFKPFAVGAGANVSSQADWENLVALSTGFTAGIARSDQVNKALRQGTVMASVLGQIILEQTAEDVLDNGDTDTLKGQLLAALASLQIDSVYPVGAVLFFAQNKNPNTLFPGTTWNYIGENKTIRLGLQDGSDVLDTGGADTVSIAKANLPAQALSITGTAASVDLGTKTTDSQGAHSHGWGSSMQKQGGSDQAVGSNGGTDFGTTSTSGAHTHSVALGSHSHSVSGNTENMGSGTALNITNTYVKLMGWYRSA
;
A
#
# COMPACT_ATOMS: atom_id res chain seq x y z
N MET A 1 45.58 2.35 4.83
CA MET A 1 45.09 3.74 4.73
C MET A 1 45.88 4.36 3.61
N ALA A 2 45.25 5.10 2.71
CA ALA A 2 45.94 5.70 1.59
C ALA A 2 47.05 6.67 2.04
N GLU A 3 48.10 6.84 1.24
CA GLU A 3 49.18 7.79 1.46
C GLU A 3 49.29 8.84 0.34
N ASN A 4 49.47 10.10 0.76
CA ASN A 4 49.78 11.22 -0.11
C ASN A 4 51.29 11.45 -0.11
N ASN A 5 51.97 11.16 -1.23
CA ASN A 5 53.42 11.27 -1.34
C ASN A 5 53.93 12.70 -1.55
N PHE A 6 53.05 13.65 -1.91
CA PHE A 6 53.43 15.05 -2.05
C PHE A 6 53.61 15.68 -0.66
N LYS A 7 54.83 15.65 -0.13
CA LYS A 7 55.16 16.19 1.19
C LYS A 7 55.52 17.69 1.08
N PRO A 8 55.08 18.56 2.02
CA PRO A 8 55.32 19.99 1.94
C PRO A 8 56.72 20.35 2.46
N PHE A 9 57.53 21.05 1.67
CA PHE A 9 58.93 21.33 2.00
C PHE A 9 59.07 22.46 3.03
N ALA A 10 60.02 22.28 3.96
CA ALA A 10 60.46 23.28 4.93
C ALA A 10 59.33 23.95 5.75
N VAL A 11 58.23 23.25 6.07
CA VAL A 11 57.11 23.81 6.86
C VAL A 11 57.31 23.81 8.38
N GLY A 12 58.37 23.17 8.88
CA GLY A 12 58.62 23.05 10.32
C GLY A 12 58.90 24.38 11.04
N ALA A 13 58.66 24.40 12.36
CA ALA A 13 59.02 25.55 13.21
C ALA A 13 60.53 25.83 13.13
N GLY A 14 60.91 27.11 12.99
CA GLY A 14 62.30 27.52 12.82
C GLY A 14 62.94 27.18 11.46
N ALA A 15 62.19 26.64 10.50
CA ALA A 15 62.72 26.35 9.16
C ALA A 15 63.18 27.64 8.44
N ASN A 16 64.41 27.62 7.93
CA ASN A 16 65.07 28.73 7.24
C ASN A 16 64.34 29.12 5.95
N VAL A 17 63.40 30.07 6.06
CA VAL A 17 62.51 30.57 5.00
C VAL A 17 62.25 32.06 5.22
N SER A 18 62.35 32.88 4.17
CA SER A 18 62.14 34.34 4.27
C SER A 18 60.72 34.69 4.76
N SER A 19 60.56 35.85 5.42
CA SER A 19 59.23 36.32 5.84
C SER A 19 58.32 36.58 4.63
N GLN A 20 57.03 36.82 4.86
CA GLN A 20 56.14 37.17 3.74
C GLN A 20 56.47 38.55 3.16
N ALA A 21 56.73 39.54 4.01
CA ALA A 21 57.12 40.88 3.59
C ALA A 21 58.46 40.90 2.84
N ASP A 22 59.48 40.16 3.30
CA ASP A 22 60.78 40.09 2.61
C ASP A 22 60.66 39.43 1.23
N TRP A 23 59.75 38.46 1.08
CA TRP A 23 59.49 37.75 -0.16
C TRP A 23 58.76 38.62 -1.19
N GLU A 24 57.72 39.34 -0.75
CA GLU A 24 56.93 40.24 -1.60
C GLU A 24 57.72 41.46 -2.08
N ASN A 25 58.72 41.89 -1.30
CA ASN A 25 59.65 42.97 -1.70
C ASN A 25 60.89 42.47 -2.46
N LEU A 26 61.05 41.17 -2.68
CA LEU A 26 62.23 40.61 -3.36
C LEU A 26 62.12 40.77 -4.88
N VAL A 27 63.04 41.52 -5.50
CA VAL A 27 63.09 41.71 -6.97
C VAL A 27 63.11 40.36 -7.73
N ALA A 28 63.78 39.35 -7.18
CA ALA A 28 63.83 38.01 -7.77
C ALA A 28 62.47 37.27 -7.81
N LEU A 29 61.42 37.78 -7.13
CA LEU A 29 60.04 37.27 -7.28
C LEU A 29 59.49 37.52 -8.70
N SER A 30 59.90 38.61 -9.37
CA SER A 30 59.47 38.92 -10.73
C SER A 30 60.51 38.57 -11.79
N THR A 31 61.81 38.66 -11.49
CA THR A 31 62.89 38.38 -12.46
C THR A 31 63.46 36.96 -12.39
N GLY A 32 63.16 36.21 -11.32
CA GLY A 32 63.98 35.07 -10.91
C GLY A 32 65.37 35.52 -10.41
N PHE A 33 66.18 34.55 -9.97
CA PHE A 33 67.58 34.78 -9.61
C PHE A 33 68.45 34.79 -10.88
N THR A 34 68.77 35.98 -11.39
CA THR A 34 69.49 36.16 -12.66
C THR A 34 71.01 36.28 -12.49
N ALA A 35 71.49 36.78 -11.36
CA ALA A 35 72.91 36.90 -11.01
C ALA A 35 73.12 36.95 -9.49
N GLY A 36 74.33 36.63 -9.04
CA GLY A 36 74.70 36.64 -7.62
C GLY A 36 74.30 35.36 -6.87
N ILE A 37 74.22 35.44 -5.54
CA ILE A 37 73.91 34.31 -4.66
C ILE A 37 72.40 34.32 -4.35
N ALA A 38 71.68 33.30 -4.82
CA ALA A 38 70.31 33.03 -4.35
C ALA A 38 70.39 32.57 -2.88
N ARG A 39 69.81 33.32 -1.94
CA ARG A 39 69.85 32.95 -0.52
C ARG A 39 68.98 31.73 -0.25
N SER A 40 69.47 30.82 0.59
CA SER A 40 68.76 29.57 0.91
C SER A 40 67.38 29.81 1.52
N ASP A 41 67.17 30.87 2.31
CA ASP A 41 65.85 31.19 2.87
C ASP A 41 64.84 31.65 1.80
N GLN A 42 65.32 32.29 0.73
CA GLN A 42 64.50 32.74 -0.40
C GLN A 42 64.21 31.58 -1.37
N VAL A 43 65.19 30.70 -1.62
CA VAL A 43 64.97 29.47 -2.39
C VAL A 43 64.00 28.53 -1.67
N ASN A 44 64.17 28.34 -0.35
CA ASN A 44 63.26 27.54 0.46
C ASN A 44 61.85 28.15 0.50
N LYS A 45 61.70 29.47 0.42
CA LYS A 45 60.40 30.16 0.31
C LYS A 45 59.67 29.78 -0.98
N ALA A 46 60.36 29.85 -2.12
CA ALA A 46 59.82 29.44 -3.42
C ALA A 46 59.40 27.95 -3.42
N LEU A 47 60.29 27.07 -2.96
CA LEU A 47 60.03 25.62 -2.87
C LEU A 47 58.87 25.31 -1.91
N ARG A 48 58.77 25.99 -0.77
CA ARG A 48 57.64 25.83 0.17
C ARG A 48 56.32 26.20 -0.50
N GLN A 49 56.23 27.30 -1.27
CA GLN A 49 54.96 27.69 -1.91
C GLN A 49 54.46 26.61 -2.89
N GLY A 50 55.31 26.07 -3.76
CA GLY A 50 54.93 25.01 -4.69
C GLY A 50 54.56 23.69 -3.98
N THR A 51 55.42 23.22 -3.08
CA THR A 51 55.24 21.92 -2.40
C THR A 51 54.09 21.91 -1.39
N VAL A 52 53.76 23.04 -0.74
CA VAL A 52 52.56 23.15 0.10
C VAL A 52 51.30 23.01 -0.75
N MET A 53 51.21 23.69 -1.90
CA MET A 53 50.05 23.57 -2.78
C MET A 53 49.91 22.16 -3.36
N ALA A 54 51.01 21.52 -3.77
CA ALA A 54 51.00 20.13 -4.23
C ALA A 54 50.54 19.17 -3.12
N SER A 55 51.01 19.37 -1.88
CA SER A 55 50.62 18.54 -0.73
C SER A 55 49.14 18.69 -0.38
N VAL A 56 48.61 19.93 -0.36
CA VAL A 56 47.19 20.21 -0.11
C VAL A 56 46.30 19.60 -1.20
N LEU A 57 46.68 19.72 -2.47
CA LEU A 57 45.94 19.10 -3.57
C LEU A 57 45.97 17.57 -3.47
N GLY A 58 47.14 16.98 -3.20
CA GLY A 58 47.26 15.53 -2.99
C GLY A 58 46.44 15.02 -1.79
N GLN A 59 46.28 15.84 -0.75
CA GLN A 59 45.46 15.50 0.42
C GLN A 59 43.97 15.53 0.10
N ILE A 60 43.50 16.56 -0.63
CA ILE A 60 42.12 16.64 -1.12
C ILE A 60 41.79 15.46 -2.04
N ILE A 61 42.74 15.05 -2.90
CA ILE A 61 42.56 13.86 -3.73
C ILE A 61 42.36 12.62 -2.85
N LEU A 62 43.29 12.35 -1.94
CA LEU A 62 43.27 11.20 -1.03
C LEU A 62 41.96 11.12 -0.23
N GLU A 63 41.51 12.24 0.32
CA GLU A 63 40.29 12.32 1.14
C GLU A 63 38.99 12.11 0.33
N GLN A 64 39.01 12.34 -0.98
CA GLN A 64 37.83 12.22 -1.86
C GLN A 64 37.82 10.94 -2.71
N THR A 65 38.98 10.30 -2.95
CA THR A 65 39.08 9.02 -3.68
C THR A 65 39.30 7.81 -2.78
N ALA A 66 39.86 8.01 -1.58
CA ALA A 66 40.43 6.98 -0.70
C ALA A 66 41.58 6.17 -1.32
N GLU A 67 42.19 6.66 -2.41
CA GLU A 67 43.31 6.03 -3.14
C GLU A 67 44.67 6.67 -2.81
N ASP A 68 45.76 5.91 -3.00
CA ASP A 68 47.13 6.41 -2.86
C ASP A 68 47.45 7.50 -3.91
N VAL A 69 48.09 8.59 -3.48
CA VAL A 69 48.41 9.74 -4.34
C VAL A 69 49.93 9.84 -4.49
N LEU A 70 50.44 9.15 -5.52
CA LEU A 70 51.85 8.82 -5.67
C LEU A 70 52.64 9.87 -6.46
N ASP A 71 53.77 10.32 -5.90
CA ASP A 71 54.80 11.07 -6.62
C ASP A 71 55.74 10.10 -7.35
N ASN A 72 55.25 9.54 -8.46
CA ASN A 72 55.96 8.53 -9.27
C ASN A 72 56.15 8.95 -10.75
N GLY A 73 55.69 10.16 -11.11
CA GLY A 73 55.70 10.67 -12.48
C GLY A 73 54.48 10.31 -13.34
N ASP A 74 53.53 9.51 -12.85
CA ASP A 74 52.29 9.21 -13.57
C ASP A 74 51.29 10.37 -13.47
N THR A 75 51.44 11.32 -14.39
CA THR A 75 50.57 12.50 -14.51
C THR A 75 49.15 12.16 -14.93
N ASP A 76 48.91 11.04 -15.61
CA ASP A 76 47.58 10.69 -16.12
C ASP A 76 46.72 10.06 -15.02
N THR A 77 47.30 9.17 -14.19
CA THR A 77 46.65 8.68 -12.96
C THR A 77 46.36 9.84 -12.01
N LEU A 78 47.35 10.69 -11.70
CA LEU A 78 47.19 11.82 -10.79
C LEU A 78 46.09 12.80 -11.25
N LYS A 79 46.04 13.08 -12.56
CA LYS A 79 44.98 13.89 -13.19
C LYS A 79 43.61 13.21 -13.13
N GLY A 80 43.54 11.90 -13.34
CA GLY A 80 42.31 11.11 -13.20
C GLY A 80 41.75 11.17 -11.78
N GLN A 81 42.61 10.98 -10.78
CA GLN A 81 42.26 11.10 -9.36
C GLN A 81 41.81 12.52 -8.99
N LEU A 82 42.47 13.57 -9.50
CA LEU A 82 42.04 14.96 -9.31
C LEU A 82 40.66 15.25 -9.91
N LEU A 83 40.37 14.74 -11.11
CA LEU A 83 39.05 14.89 -11.73
C LEU A 83 37.97 14.14 -10.94
N ALA A 84 38.28 12.95 -10.40
CA ALA A 84 37.37 12.21 -9.53
C ALA A 84 37.09 12.97 -8.21
N ALA A 85 38.12 13.53 -7.57
CA ALA A 85 37.98 14.31 -6.35
C ALA A 85 37.13 15.57 -6.54
N LEU A 86 37.32 16.29 -7.66
CA LEU A 86 36.50 17.45 -8.01
C LEU A 86 35.04 17.06 -8.30
N ALA A 87 34.80 15.90 -8.94
CA ALA A 87 33.46 15.39 -9.17
C ALA A 87 32.75 15.00 -7.85
N SER A 88 33.45 14.34 -6.92
CA SER A 88 32.95 14.01 -5.58
C SER A 88 32.46 15.25 -4.83
N LEU A 89 33.33 16.27 -4.72
CA LEU A 89 32.99 17.55 -4.07
C LEU A 89 31.80 18.27 -4.74
N GLN A 90 31.63 18.14 -6.06
CA GLN A 90 30.48 18.69 -6.76
C GLN A 90 29.18 17.93 -6.42
N ILE A 91 29.23 16.59 -6.32
CA ILE A 91 28.07 15.78 -5.95
C ILE A 91 27.67 16.02 -4.49
N ASP A 92 28.62 16.12 -3.56
CA ASP A 92 28.32 16.45 -2.15
C ASP A 92 27.67 17.83 -1.98
N SER A 93 28.12 18.82 -2.76
CA SER A 93 27.58 20.19 -2.71
C SER A 93 26.16 20.32 -3.28
N VAL A 94 25.82 19.53 -4.31
CA VAL A 94 24.52 19.61 -5.00
C VAL A 94 23.52 18.57 -4.49
N TYR A 95 24.00 17.40 -4.07
CA TYR A 95 23.23 16.25 -3.62
C TYR A 95 23.78 15.69 -2.30
N PRO A 96 23.70 16.42 -1.18
CA PRO A 96 24.14 15.94 0.13
C PRO A 96 23.36 14.70 0.58
N VAL A 97 23.83 14.01 1.62
CA VAL A 97 23.09 12.89 2.23
C VAL A 97 21.70 13.36 2.67
N GLY A 98 20.67 12.56 2.36
CA GLY A 98 19.25 12.93 2.50
C GLY A 98 18.64 13.59 1.25
N ALA A 99 19.43 14.01 0.25
CA ALA A 99 18.89 14.55 -1.00
C ALA A 99 18.11 13.50 -1.79
N VAL A 100 17.08 13.96 -2.51
CA VAL A 100 16.18 13.15 -3.34
C VAL A 100 16.35 13.52 -4.81
N LEU A 101 16.36 12.51 -5.69
CA LEU A 101 16.53 12.69 -7.13
C LEU A 101 15.53 11.84 -7.93
N PHE A 102 15.01 12.39 -9.03
CA PHE A 102 14.06 11.71 -9.92
C PHE A 102 14.57 11.69 -11.35
N PHE A 103 14.65 10.50 -11.96
CA PHE A 103 15.00 10.35 -13.37
C PHE A 103 13.78 10.02 -14.25
N ALA A 104 13.65 10.71 -15.39
CA ALA A 104 12.68 10.39 -16.45
C ALA A 104 13.11 9.21 -17.35
N GLN A 105 14.11 8.45 -16.92
CA GLN A 105 14.66 7.28 -17.60
C GLN A 105 15.05 6.23 -16.55
N ASN A 106 15.20 4.97 -16.96
CA ASN A 106 15.80 3.95 -16.09
C ASN A 106 17.30 4.25 -15.91
N LYS A 107 17.63 4.95 -14.82
CA LYS A 107 18.99 5.31 -14.40
C LYS A 107 19.14 5.00 -12.91
N ASN A 108 20.28 4.43 -12.56
CA ASN A 108 20.68 4.16 -11.19
C ASN A 108 21.75 5.18 -10.76
N PRO A 109 21.47 6.10 -9.82
CA PRO A 109 22.45 7.10 -9.39
C PRO A 109 23.72 6.49 -8.78
N ASN A 110 23.65 5.30 -8.17
CA ASN A 110 24.84 4.54 -7.72
C ASN A 110 25.84 4.23 -8.86
N THR A 111 25.39 4.21 -10.11
CA THR A 111 26.26 4.03 -11.31
C THR A 111 26.64 5.34 -12.00
N LEU A 112 26.00 6.45 -11.65
CA LEU A 112 26.29 7.78 -12.20
C LEU A 112 27.21 8.59 -11.28
N PHE A 113 27.15 8.32 -9.98
CA PHE A 113 27.88 9.01 -8.92
C PHE A 113 28.64 7.98 -8.05
N PRO A 114 29.76 7.41 -8.56
CA PRO A 114 30.59 6.48 -7.79
C PRO A 114 31.00 7.05 -6.42
N GLY A 115 31.13 6.19 -5.42
CA GLY A 115 31.40 6.58 -4.03
C GLY A 115 30.14 6.94 -3.21
N THR A 116 29.02 7.28 -3.86
CA THR A 116 27.75 7.59 -3.16
C THR A 116 26.80 6.38 -3.12
N THR A 117 25.92 6.34 -2.11
CA THR A 117 24.91 5.28 -1.90
C THR A 117 23.51 5.86 -1.95
N TRP A 118 22.69 5.33 -2.86
CA TRP A 118 21.33 5.78 -3.12
C TRP A 118 20.32 4.63 -3.05
N ASN A 119 19.27 4.82 -2.27
CA ASN A 119 18.19 3.86 -2.09
C ASN A 119 17.00 4.22 -2.98
N TYR A 120 16.30 3.21 -3.50
CA TYR A 120 15.11 3.42 -4.32
C TYR A 120 13.89 3.73 -3.43
N ILE A 121 13.12 4.76 -3.77
CA ILE A 121 11.94 5.20 -3.01
C ILE A 121 10.78 4.18 -3.11
N GLY A 122 10.83 3.29 -4.10
CA GLY A 122 9.83 2.26 -4.34
C GLY A 122 8.74 2.69 -5.32
N GLU A 123 7.90 1.72 -5.71
CA GLU A 123 7.00 1.85 -6.86
C GLU A 123 5.60 2.36 -6.48
N ASN A 124 4.93 2.99 -7.47
CA ASN A 124 3.53 3.43 -7.40
C ASN A 124 3.20 4.39 -6.23
N LYS A 125 4.21 5.09 -5.68
CA LYS A 125 4.03 6.09 -4.61
C LYS A 125 3.76 7.48 -5.18
N THR A 126 2.93 8.25 -4.49
CA THR A 126 2.83 9.71 -4.65
C THR A 126 3.62 10.38 -3.52
N ILE A 127 4.45 11.37 -3.85
CA ILE A 127 5.22 12.11 -2.85
C ILE A 127 4.29 13.01 -2.03
N ARG A 128 4.49 13.03 -0.71
CA ARG A 128 3.87 13.96 0.24
C ARG A 128 4.96 14.73 0.97
N LEU A 129 4.60 15.90 1.49
CA LEU A 129 5.45 16.60 2.45
C LEU A 129 5.28 15.93 3.82
N GLY A 130 6.39 15.64 4.49
CA GLY A 130 6.38 15.20 5.89
C GLY A 130 6.17 16.38 6.86
N LEU A 131 6.10 16.03 8.14
CA LEU A 131 6.10 16.97 9.26
C LEU A 131 7.40 17.77 9.32
N GLN A 132 7.31 19.00 9.85
CA GLN A 132 8.46 19.93 9.91
C GLN A 132 9.58 19.47 10.86
N ASP A 133 9.27 18.56 11.79
CA ASP A 133 10.26 17.91 12.67
C ASP A 133 10.94 16.69 12.04
N GLY A 134 10.50 16.25 10.86
CA GLY A 134 11.02 15.10 10.14
C GLY A 134 10.59 13.73 10.69
N SER A 135 9.65 13.68 11.65
CA SER A 135 9.30 12.46 12.38
C SER A 135 8.60 11.36 11.56
N ASP A 136 7.99 11.72 10.41
CA ASP A 136 7.32 10.83 9.44
C ASP A 136 8.10 10.71 8.11
N VAL A 137 9.35 11.17 8.05
CA VAL A 137 10.13 11.16 6.81
C VAL A 137 10.46 9.72 6.39
N LEU A 138 10.10 9.39 5.14
CA LEU A 138 10.09 8.06 4.52
C LEU A 138 8.97 7.10 4.98
N ASP A 139 8.01 7.53 5.81
CA ASP A 139 6.80 6.74 6.05
C ASP A 139 6.00 6.51 4.76
N THR A 140 5.33 5.36 4.66
CA THR A 140 4.56 5.01 3.46
C THR A 140 3.19 4.42 3.80
N GLY A 141 2.20 4.75 2.97
CA GLY A 141 0.82 4.27 3.12
C GLY A 141 -0.09 4.73 1.99
N GLY A 142 -1.38 4.40 2.10
CA GLY A 142 -2.36 4.53 1.02
C GLY A 142 -2.45 3.26 0.16
N ALA A 143 -3.39 3.27 -0.80
CA ALA A 143 -3.63 2.19 -1.74
C ALA A 143 -4.25 2.74 -3.03
N ASP A 144 -4.01 2.06 -4.16
CA ASP A 144 -4.59 2.39 -5.47
C ASP A 144 -6.07 1.99 -5.60
N THR A 145 -6.58 1.14 -4.69
CA THR A 145 -7.97 0.68 -4.65
C THR A 145 -8.53 0.65 -3.23
N VAL A 146 -9.86 0.74 -3.11
CA VAL A 146 -10.59 0.59 -1.84
C VAL A 146 -11.90 -0.19 -2.03
N SER A 147 -12.16 -1.17 -1.17
CA SER A 147 -13.43 -1.89 -1.13
C SER A 147 -14.40 -1.21 -0.18
N ILE A 148 -15.57 -0.79 -0.70
CA ILE A 148 -16.64 -0.19 0.11
C ILE A 148 -17.33 -1.27 0.93
N ALA A 149 -17.19 -1.24 2.25
CA ALA A 149 -17.90 -2.14 3.17
C ALA A 149 -19.18 -1.49 3.71
N LYS A 150 -20.04 -2.28 4.37
CA LYS A 150 -21.30 -1.80 4.98
C LYS A 150 -21.08 -0.62 5.95
N ALA A 151 -19.94 -0.57 6.64
CA ALA A 151 -19.57 0.52 7.56
C ALA A 151 -19.21 1.84 6.86
N ASN A 152 -18.99 1.84 5.53
CA ASN A 152 -18.73 3.03 4.73
C ASN A 152 -20.00 3.60 4.08
N LEU A 153 -21.15 2.92 4.19
CA LEU A 153 -22.41 3.36 3.61
C LEU A 153 -23.13 4.36 4.54
N PRO A 154 -23.83 5.38 4.01
CA PRO A 154 -24.68 6.25 4.82
C PRO A 154 -25.74 5.48 5.60
N ALA A 155 -26.07 5.96 6.81
CA ALA A 155 -27.10 5.37 7.67
C ALA A 155 -28.53 5.70 7.20
N GLN A 156 -28.85 5.43 5.94
CA GLN A 156 -30.14 5.67 5.31
C GLN A 156 -31.04 4.44 5.41
N ALA A 157 -32.26 4.61 5.92
CA ALA A 157 -33.28 3.58 5.87
C ALA A 157 -33.83 3.45 4.43
N LEU A 158 -33.88 2.22 3.92
CA LEU A 158 -34.53 1.85 2.66
C LEU A 158 -35.90 1.25 2.97
N SER A 159 -36.97 2.00 2.72
CA SER A 159 -38.34 1.55 2.98
C SER A 159 -38.83 0.61 1.88
N ILE A 160 -38.95 -0.68 2.20
CA ILE A 160 -39.67 -1.65 1.37
C ILE A 160 -41.12 -1.66 1.83
N THR A 161 -42.04 -1.24 0.94
CA THR A 161 -43.48 -1.21 1.22
C THR A 161 -44.24 -2.05 0.20
N GLY A 162 -45.16 -2.87 0.69
CA GLY A 162 -46.03 -3.71 -0.12
C GLY A 162 -47.21 -4.21 0.70
N THR A 163 -48.29 -4.57 0.02
CA THR A 163 -49.52 -5.06 0.66
C THR A 163 -49.98 -6.30 -0.10
N ALA A 164 -50.09 -7.44 0.58
CA ALA A 164 -50.77 -8.60 0.02
C ALA A 164 -52.27 -8.29 -0.09
N ALA A 165 -52.88 -8.54 -1.25
CA ALA A 165 -54.32 -8.42 -1.39
C ALA A 165 -55.02 -9.45 -0.49
N SER A 166 -56.07 -9.04 0.21
CA SER A 166 -56.92 -10.00 0.94
C SER A 166 -57.63 -10.91 -0.05
N VAL A 167 -57.60 -12.21 0.21
CA VAL A 167 -58.29 -13.23 -0.59
C VAL A 167 -59.30 -13.93 0.31
N ASP A 168 -60.58 -13.64 0.10
CA ASP A 168 -61.65 -14.48 0.63
C ASP A 168 -61.68 -15.80 -0.15
N LEU A 169 -61.49 -16.91 0.56
CA LEU A 169 -61.65 -18.24 -0.02
C LEU A 169 -63.13 -18.65 -0.10
N GLY A 170 -64.02 -17.90 0.57
CA GLY A 170 -65.45 -18.13 0.62
C GLY A 170 -65.82 -19.42 1.33
N THR A 171 -66.96 -19.98 0.91
CA THR A 171 -67.44 -21.30 1.34
C THR A 171 -66.95 -22.36 0.37
N LYS A 172 -66.44 -23.48 0.89
CA LYS A 172 -66.16 -24.70 0.12
C LYS A 172 -67.11 -25.82 0.54
N THR A 173 -67.38 -26.73 -0.38
CA THR A 173 -68.29 -27.87 -0.19
C THR A 173 -67.46 -29.15 -0.07
N THR A 174 -67.82 -30.04 0.85
CA THR A 174 -67.18 -31.38 0.94
C THR A 174 -67.47 -32.22 -0.30
N ASP A 175 -66.70 -33.27 -0.51
CA ASP A 175 -67.08 -34.30 -1.48
C ASP A 175 -68.32 -35.08 -0.99
N SER A 176 -68.93 -35.86 -1.90
CA SER A 176 -70.16 -36.60 -1.62
C SER A 176 -69.92 -38.09 -1.86
N GLN A 177 -69.54 -38.80 -0.79
CA GLN A 177 -69.03 -40.17 -0.83
C GLN A 177 -70.16 -41.23 -0.88
N GLY A 178 -71.25 -40.92 -1.60
CA GLY A 178 -72.44 -41.76 -1.72
C GLY A 178 -73.38 -41.69 -0.50
N ALA A 179 -74.54 -42.32 -0.65
CA ALA A 179 -75.54 -42.43 0.41
C ALA A 179 -75.27 -43.69 1.25
N HIS A 180 -75.02 -43.53 2.55
CA HIS A 180 -74.89 -44.64 3.49
C HIS A 180 -76.04 -44.66 4.50
N SER A 181 -76.31 -45.84 5.07
CA SER A 181 -77.26 -46.03 6.16
C SER A 181 -76.62 -46.84 7.28
N HIS A 182 -77.13 -46.67 8.49
CA HIS A 182 -76.81 -47.52 9.63
C HIS A 182 -78.01 -48.43 9.93
N GLY A 183 -77.77 -49.72 10.15
CA GLY A 183 -78.80 -50.62 10.67
C GLY A 183 -78.95 -50.43 12.17
N TRP A 184 -80.18 -50.47 12.69
CA TRP A 184 -80.45 -50.29 14.13
C TRP A 184 -81.68 -51.08 14.60
N GLY A 185 -81.80 -51.23 15.92
CA GLY A 185 -82.94 -51.87 16.58
C GLY A 185 -82.75 -53.36 16.87
N SER A 186 -83.39 -53.84 17.93
CA SER A 186 -83.38 -55.27 18.32
C SER A 186 -84.65 -55.62 19.11
N SER A 187 -85.73 -55.98 18.39
CA SER A 187 -86.99 -56.55 18.92
C SER A 187 -87.82 -55.60 19.83
N MET A 188 -89.13 -55.79 20.10
CA MET A 188 -90.23 -56.54 19.45
C MET A 188 -91.32 -55.49 19.03
N GLN A 189 -92.62 -55.70 18.78
CA GLN A 189 -93.53 -56.86 18.82
C GLN A 189 -94.69 -56.64 17.83
N LYS A 190 -95.30 -57.72 17.32
CA LYS A 190 -96.54 -57.67 16.54
C LYS A 190 -97.77 -57.81 17.45
N GLN A 191 -98.80 -57.00 17.21
CA GLN A 191 -100.11 -57.13 17.89
C GLN A 191 -100.81 -58.47 17.57
N GLY A 192 -101.36 -59.14 18.59
CA GLY A 192 -102.36 -60.21 18.45
C GLY A 192 -101.91 -61.67 18.66
N GLY A 193 -100.87 -61.96 19.45
CA GLY A 193 -100.52 -63.33 19.83
C GLY A 193 -99.38 -63.42 20.86
N SER A 194 -99.38 -64.45 21.70
CA SER A 194 -98.49 -64.59 22.86
C SER A 194 -97.31 -65.55 22.65
N ASP A 195 -96.20 -65.23 23.29
CA ASP A 195 -95.15 -66.11 23.84
C ASP A 195 -94.64 -67.28 22.97
N GLN A 196 -93.54 -67.03 22.25
CA GLN A 196 -92.43 -67.99 22.10
C GLN A 196 -91.08 -67.26 22.04
N ALA A 197 -89.99 -68.02 22.24
CA ALA A 197 -88.65 -67.50 22.57
C ALA A 197 -88.05 -66.51 21.54
N VAL A 198 -87.42 -65.45 22.08
CA VAL A 198 -86.55 -64.55 21.30
C VAL A 198 -85.23 -65.25 20.95
N GLY A 199 -85.12 -65.73 19.72
CA GLY A 199 -83.84 -66.18 19.17
C GLY A 199 -82.93 -65.00 18.90
N SER A 200 -81.74 -64.98 19.52
CA SER A 200 -80.73 -63.95 19.26
C SER A 200 -80.18 -64.04 17.83
N ASN A 201 -80.74 -63.25 16.91
CA ASN A 201 -80.14 -63.00 15.61
C ASN A 201 -79.21 -61.78 15.69
N GLY A 202 -77.99 -61.90 15.17
CA GLY A 202 -77.00 -60.81 15.13
C GLY A 202 -77.17 -59.83 13.95
N GLY A 203 -78.22 -60.00 13.13
CA GLY A 203 -78.50 -59.17 11.96
C GLY A 203 -79.18 -57.84 12.32
N THR A 204 -78.78 -56.76 11.65
CA THR A 204 -79.30 -55.40 11.85
C THR A 204 -80.63 -55.16 11.10
N ASP A 205 -81.43 -56.21 10.92
CA ASP A 205 -82.51 -56.28 9.93
C ASP A 205 -83.84 -55.69 10.42
N PHE A 206 -83.88 -55.15 11.65
CA PHE A 206 -85.07 -54.54 12.23
C PHE A 206 -85.43 -53.19 11.56
N GLY A 207 -84.43 -52.50 11.02
CA GLY A 207 -84.59 -51.31 10.19
C GLY A 207 -83.26 -50.67 9.83
N THR A 208 -83.11 -50.25 8.58
CA THR A 208 -82.09 -49.28 8.19
C THR A 208 -82.56 -47.87 8.54
N THR A 209 -81.65 -46.99 8.96
CA THR A 209 -81.91 -45.55 8.86
C THR A 209 -82.13 -45.19 7.39
N SER A 210 -83.15 -44.40 7.08
CA SER A 210 -83.37 -43.94 5.70
C SER A 210 -82.16 -43.17 5.18
N THR A 211 -81.66 -43.55 4.01
CA THR A 211 -80.61 -42.82 3.29
C THR A 211 -81.14 -41.46 2.85
N SER A 212 -80.73 -40.39 3.54
CA SER A 212 -81.08 -39.00 3.19
C SER A 212 -80.25 -38.48 1.99
N GLY A 213 -80.19 -39.29 0.93
CA GLY A 213 -79.33 -39.08 -0.23
C GLY A 213 -77.84 -39.14 0.07
N ALA A 214 -77.04 -38.92 -0.96
CA ALA A 214 -75.65 -38.47 -0.80
C ALA A 214 -75.71 -36.95 -0.62
N HIS A 215 -75.19 -36.45 0.51
CA HIS A 215 -75.18 -35.02 0.82
C HIS A 215 -73.75 -34.49 0.94
N THR A 216 -73.62 -33.19 1.18
CA THR A 216 -72.34 -32.49 1.37
C THR A 216 -72.50 -31.42 2.44
N HIS A 217 -71.39 -31.01 3.06
CA HIS A 217 -71.37 -29.92 4.02
C HIS A 217 -70.66 -28.70 3.46
N SER A 218 -71.11 -27.52 3.91
CA SER A 218 -70.49 -26.23 3.60
C SER A 218 -69.53 -25.81 4.71
N VAL A 219 -68.28 -25.52 4.37
CA VAL A 219 -67.25 -25.02 5.28
C VAL A 219 -66.87 -23.59 4.86
N ALA A 220 -67.13 -22.62 5.73
CA ALA A 220 -66.69 -21.24 5.52
C ALA A 220 -65.22 -21.09 5.94
N LEU A 221 -64.36 -20.63 5.02
CA LEU A 221 -62.92 -20.45 5.27
C LEU A 221 -62.57 -18.99 5.59
N GLY A 222 -63.28 -18.04 4.97
CA GLY A 222 -63.22 -16.60 5.28
C GLY A 222 -61.94 -15.88 4.86
N SER A 223 -61.81 -14.65 5.37
CA SER A 223 -60.65 -13.78 5.15
C SER A 223 -59.45 -14.26 5.95
N HIS A 224 -58.31 -14.42 5.28
CA HIS A 224 -57.05 -14.84 5.88
C HIS A 224 -55.89 -14.01 5.29
N SER A 225 -54.71 -14.06 5.92
CA SER A 225 -53.54 -13.29 5.53
C SER A 225 -52.26 -14.14 5.57
N HIS A 226 -51.28 -13.77 4.74
CA HIS A 226 -49.97 -14.42 4.67
C HIS A 226 -48.87 -13.41 5.02
N SER A 227 -47.87 -13.86 5.79
CA SER A 227 -46.66 -13.08 6.04
C SER A 227 -45.80 -13.05 4.78
N VAL A 228 -45.65 -11.88 4.16
CA VAL A 228 -44.77 -11.69 3.00
C VAL A 228 -43.41 -11.17 3.48
N SER A 229 -42.36 -11.88 3.12
CA SER A 229 -40.96 -11.47 3.33
C SER A 229 -40.18 -11.69 2.04
N GLY A 230 -39.08 -10.94 1.87
CA GLY A 230 -38.22 -11.03 0.71
C GLY A 230 -36.96 -10.17 0.86
N ASN A 231 -35.98 -10.44 0.02
CA ASN A 231 -34.74 -9.69 -0.06
C ASN A 231 -34.78 -8.73 -1.26
N THR A 232 -34.08 -7.61 -1.17
CA THR A 232 -33.69 -6.85 -2.37
C THR A 232 -32.59 -7.59 -3.13
N GLU A 233 -32.27 -7.10 -4.33
CA GLU A 233 -30.99 -7.38 -4.96
C GLU A 233 -29.79 -6.92 -4.10
N ASN A 234 -28.59 -7.42 -4.44
CA ASN A 234 -27.36 -7.04 -3.74
C ASN A 234 -27.01 -5.57 -4.03
N MET A 235 -26.72 -4.80 -2.98
CA MET A 235 -26.21 -3.44 -3.12
C MET A 235 -24.76 -3.43 -3.62
N GLY A 236 -24.60 -3.43 -4.94
CA GLY A 236 -23.31 -3.37 -5.63
C GLY A 236 -22.65 -4.74 -5.87
N SER A 237 -21.58 -4.73 -6.67
CA SER A 237 -20.88 -5.93 -7.14
C SER A 237 -19.78 -6.45 -6.20
N GLY A 238 -19.45 -5.71 -5.13
CA GLY A 238 -18.27 -5.97 -4.29
C GLY A 238 -16.92 -5.67 -4.96
N THR A 239 -16.92 -5.15 -6.20
CA THR A 239 -15.70 -4.73 -6.91
C THR A 239 -15.06 -3.54 -6.19
N ALA A 240 -13.74 -3.58 -5.98
CA ALA A 240 -13.01 -2.47 -5.39
C ALA A 240 -13.04 -1.23 -6.29
N LEU A 241 -13.25 -0.05 -5.70
CA LEU A 241 -13.15 1.22 -6.38
C LEU A 241 -11.68 1.53 -6.64
N ASN A 242 -11.33 1.82 -7.90
CA ASN A 242 -10.02 2.37 -8.25
C ASN A 242 -9.99 3.86 -7.86
N ILE A 243 -9.01 4.24 -7.04
CA ILE A 243 -8.79 5.61 -6.54
C ILE A 243 -7.43 6.19 -6.98
N THR A 244 -6.81 5.55 -7.98
CA THR A 244 -5.53 5.97 -8.55
C THR A 244 -5.68 7.29 -9.31
N ASN A 245 -4.98 8.33 -8.86
CA ASN A 245 -4.91 9.60 -9.58
C ASN A 245 -4.13 9.48 -10.90
N THR A 246 -4.39 10.39 -11.85
CA THR A 246 -3.52 10.55 -13.03
C THR A 246 -2.11 10.96 -12.60
N TYR A 247 -1.09 10.23 -13.06
CA TYR A 247 0.30 10.43 -12.63
C TYR A 247 1.31 10.41 -13.78
N VAL A 248 2.52 10.86 -13.49
CA VAL A 248 3.74 10.58 -14.29
C VAL A 248 4.68 9.75 -13.41
N LYS A 249 5.26 8.69 -13.97
CA LYS A 249 6.23 7.82 -13.27
C LYS A 249 7.66 8.24 -13.58
N LEU A 250 8.46 8.41 -12.53
CA LEU A 250 9.88 8.73 -12.57
C LEU A 250 10.62 7.78 -11.62
N MET A 251 11.88 7.45 -11.90
CA MET A 251 12.72 6.64 -11.00
C MET A 251 13.21 7.52 -9.85
N GLY A 252 12.56 7.43 -8.69
CA GLY A 252 12.88 8.19 -7.48
C GLY A 252 13.87 7.49 -6.57
N TRP A 253 14.91 8.21 -6.16
CA TRP A 253 15.98 7.74 -5.28
C TRP A 253 16.30 8.75 -4.18
N TYR A 254 16.81 8.30 -3.03
CA TYR A 254 17.35 9.17 -1.97
C TYR A 254 18.75 8.73 -1.53
N ARG A 255 19.65 9.70 -1.28
CA ARG A 255 21.03 9.44 -0.87
C ARG A 255 21.11 9.11 0.63
N SER A 256 21.83 8.05 1.00
CA SER A 256 22.11 7.69 2.42
C SER A 256 23.59 7.72 2.80
N ALA A 257 24.50 7.75 1.82
CA ALA A 257 25.93 8.01 1.99
C ALA A 257 26.46 8.69 0.71
#